data_AF-A0AAC8XJ48-F1
#
_entry.id   AF-A0AAC8XJ48-F1
#
_cell.length_a   1.000
_cell.length_b   1.000
_cell.length_c   1.000
_cell.angle_alpha   90.00
_cell.angle_beta   90.00
_cell.angle_gamma   90.00
#
_symmetry.space_group_name_H-M   'P 1'
#
loop_
_entity.id
_entity.type
_entity.pdbx_description
1 polymer ?
#
loop_
_entity_poly.entity_id
_entity_poly.type
_entity_poly.pdbx_seq_one_letter_code
_entity_poly.pdbx_strand_id
1 'polypeptide(L)'
;MQNDKKYYLCDEVTGQIKYKTSKLLKNKIDENQRFVLHFDVDLNSHYFNSKSNSIEERKTFPAGSWVGGEYVVNLPEKTMLLWQGERYTVNDGTAELMVDQPGQHQVILIHPHYYTETRYIENPEAD
;
A
#
# COMPACT_ATOMS: atom_id res chain seq x y z
N MET A 1 32.10 -2.33 -19.12
CA MET A 1 31.01 -2.84 -18.26
C MET A 1 29.70 -2.58 -18.97
N GLN A 2 29.00 -3.65 -19.37
CA GLN A 2 27.73 -3.54 -20.07
C GLN A 2 26.67 -3.13 -19.04
N ASN A 3 26.08 -1.93 -19.20
CA ASN A 3 24.96 -1.50 -18.37
C ASN A 3 23.78 -2.43 -18.68
N ASP A 4 23.62 -3.50 -17.89
CA ASP A 4 22.44 -4.36 -17.93
C ASP A 4 21.23 -3.52 -17.58
N LYS A 5 20.51 -3.06 -18.61
CA LYS A 5 19.25 -2.35 -18.48
C LYS A 5 18.27 -3.27 -17.75
N LYS A 6 17.91 -2.88 -16.53
CA LYS A 6 16.89 -3.54 -15.72
C LYS A 6 15.52 -2.94 -16.10
N TYR A 7 14.56 -3.81 -16.37
CA TYR A 7 13.18 -3.41 -16.63
C TYR A 7 12.32 -3.85 -15.46
N TYR A 8 11.30 -3.06 -15.15
CA TYR A 8 10.35 -3.37 -14.09
C TYR A 8 8.98 -3.65 -14.68
N LEU A 9 8.34 -4.74 -14.26
CA LEU A 9 6.95 -5.06 -14.61
C LEU A 9 6.03 -4.42 -13.57
N CYS A 10 5.24 -3.45 -14.01
CA CYS A 10 4.35 -2.69 -13.16
C CYS A 10 2.90 -2.98 -13.54
N ASP A 11 2.04 -3.08 -12.54
CA ASP A 11 0.59 -3.16 -12.70
C ASP A 11 0.00 -1.75 -12.77
N GLU A 12 -0.64 -1.40 -13.89
CA GLU A 12 -1.12 -0.02 -14.12
C GLU A 12 -2.35 0.33 -13.28
N VAL A 13 -3.11 -0.69 -12.85
CA VAL A 13 -4.35 -0.54 -12.09
C VAL A 13 -4.04 -0.27 -10.63
N THR A 14 -3.08 -1.00 -10.08
CA THR A 14 -2.71 -0.94 -8.66
C THR A 14 -1.46 -0.11 -8.40
N GLY A 15 -0.64 0.15 -9.41
CA GLY A 15 0.67 0.79 -9.24
C GLY A 15 1.74 -0.12 -8.62
N GLN A 16 1.44 -1.41 -8.40
CA GLN A 16 2.39 -2.35 -7.81
C GLN A 16 3.50 -2.72 -8.79
N ILE A 17 4.76 -2.65 -8.34
CA ILE A 17 5.90 -3.17 -9.08
C ILE A 17 6.07 -4.65 -8.71
N LYS A 18 5.91 -5.55 -9.69
CA LYS A 18 5.88 -7.00 -9.47
C LYS A 18 7.25 -7.65 -9.62
N TYR A 19 8.00 -7.29 -10.66
CA TYR A 19 9.27 -7.97 -10.97
C TYR A 19 10.30 -7.06 -11.60
N LYS A 20 11.57 -7.39 -11.37
CA LYS A 20 12.73 -6.86 -12.08
C LYS A 20 13.18 -7.90 -13.11
N THR A 21 13.16 -7.54 -14.39
CA THR A 21 13.65 -8.40 -15.47
C THR A 21 14.92 -7.84 -16.10
N SER A 22 15.89 -8.73 -16.35
CA SER A 22 17.12 -8.44 -17.09
C SER A 22 16.96 -8.61 -18.61
N LYS A 23 15.87 -9.24 -19.08
CA LYS A 23 15.54 -9.39 -20.50
C LYS A 23 14.06 -9.11 -20.74
N LEU A 24 13.75 -8.27 -21.72
CA LEU A 24 12.37 -7.96 -22.13
C LEU A 24 11.72 -9.22 -22.73
N LEU A 25 10.87 -9.90 -21.96
CA LEU A 25 10.05 -11.01 -22.44
C LEU A 25 8.71 -10.42 -22.90
N LYS A 26 8.62 -10.02 -24.17
CA LYS A 26 7.41 -9.44 -24.78
C LYS A 26 6.16 -10.31 -24.66
N ASN A 27 6.32 -11.63 -24.47
CA ASN A 27 5.22 -12.60 -24.51
C ASN A 27 4.56 -12.86 -23.14
N LYS A 28 4.85 -12.07 -22.10
CA LYS A 28 4.31 -12.24 -20.74
C LYS A 28 3.60 -10.98 -20.20
N ILE A 29 3.32 -10.00 -21.05
CA ILE A 29 2.68 -8.75 -20.64
C ILE A 29 1.17 -8.90 -20.81
N ASP A 30 0.43 -8.87 -19.71
CA ASP A 30 -1.03 -8.75 -19.74
C ASP A 30 -1.45 -7.31 -20.09
N GLU A 31 -2.69 -7.10 -20.53
CA GLU A 31 -3.22 -5.79 -20.96
C GLU A 31 -3.09 -4.66 -19.90
N ASN A 32 -2.97 -5.02 -18.62
CA ASN A 32 -2.86 -4.08 -17.49
C ASN A 32 -1.42 -3.93 -16.95
N GLN A 33 -0.42 -4.43 -17.68
CA GLN A 33 0.97 -4.43 -17.24
C GLN A 33 1.86 -3.63 -18.19
N ARG A 34 2.83 -2.91 -17.63
CA ARG A 34 3.82 -2.13 -18.39
C ARG A 34 5.23 -2.40 -17.95
N PHE A 35 6.16 -2.22 -18.89
CA PHE A 35 7.59 -2.18 -18.62
C PHE A 35 8.08 -0.75 -18.48
N VAL A 36 8.71 -0.44 -17.35
CA VAL A 36 9.39 0.84 -17.14
C VAL A 36 10.90 0.59 -17.00
N LEU A 37 11.70 1.33 -17.77
CA LEU A 37 13.16 1.31 -17.67
C LEU A 37 13.58 2.18 -16.49
N HIS A 38 14.28 1.60 -15.51
CA HIS A 38 14.80 2.37 -14.39
C HIS A 38 16.10 1.77 -13.84
N PHE A 39 16.94 2.61 -13.22
CA PHE A 39 18.07 2.15 -12.39
C PHE A 39 17.55 1.41 -11.15
N ASP A 40 18.41 0.64 -10.46
CA ASP A 40 18.02 -0.21 -9.31
C ASP A 40 17.01 0.46 -8.37
N VAL A 41 15.75 0.03 -8.48
CA VAL A 41 14.64 0.36 -7.59
C VAL A 41 14.47 -0.75 -6.58
N ASP A 42 14.35 -0.38 -5.31
CA ASP A 42 13.89 -1.26 -4.25
C ASP A 42 12.36 -1.38 -4.30
N LEU A 43 11.87 -2.60 -4.55
CA LEU A 43 10.46 -2.93 -4.72
C LEU A 43 9.63 -2.70 -3.45
N ASN A 44 10.27 -2.69 -2.28
CA ASN A 44 9.59 -2.50 -1.01
C ASN A 44 9.37 -1.02 -0.66
N SER A 45 10.15 -0.12 -1.25
CA SER A 45 10.12 1.32 -0.97
C SER A 45 9.51 2.16 -2.10
N HIS A 46 9.21 1.55 -3.25
CA HIS A 46 8.70 2.28 -4.41
C HIS A 46 7.42 1.67 -4.97
N TYR A 47 6.71 2.47 -5.74
CA TYR A 47 5.54 2.10 -6.53
C TYR A 47 5.57 2.80 -7.89
N PHE A 48 4.78 2.29 -8.84
CA PHE A 48 4.57 2.94 -10.13
C PHE A 48 3.31 3.81 -10.07
N ASN A 49 3.46 5.10 -10.30
CA ASN A 49 2.33 6.02 -10.40
C ASN A 49 1.91 6.14 -11.86
N SER A 50 0.75 5.56 -12.21
CA SER A 50 0.22 5.57 -13.57
C SER A 50 -0.20 6.96 -14.05
N LYS A 51 -0.50 7.90 -13.13
CA LYS A 51 -0.89 9.28 -13.49
C LYS A 51 0.31 10.13 -13.92
N SER A 52 1.43 10.03 -13.21
CA SER A 52 2.69 10.72 -13.53
C SER A 52 3.59 9.91 -14.47
N ASN A 53 3.26 8.64 -14.70
CA ASN A 53 4.04 7.69 -15.49
C ASN A 53 5.50 7.58 -14.98
N SER A 54 5.67 7.56 -13.66
CA SER A 54 6.97 7.52 -12.99
C SER A 54 7.00 6.52 -11.84
N ILE A 55 8.20 6.11 -11.42
CA ILE A 55 8.42 5.38 -10.18
C ILE A 55 8.59 6.40 -9.06
N GLU A 56 7.83 6.23 -7.99
CA GLU A 56 7.81 7.12 -6.84
C GLU A 56 8.06 6.34 -5.55
N GLU A 57 8.61 7.01 -4.53
CA GLU A 57 8.74 6.45 -3.20
C GLU A 57 7.36 6.27 -2.56
N ARG A 58 7.20 5.16 -1.84
CA ARG A 58 6.01 4.89 -1.05
C ARG A 58 5.87 5.91 0.07
N LYS A 59 4.63 6.24 0.39
CA LYS A 59 4.27 7.18 1.44
C LYS A 59 4.01 6.45 2.75
N THR A 60 3.95 7.19 3.85
CA THR A 60 3.47 6.68 5.15
C THR A 60 2.00 7.00 5.32
N PHE A 61 1.26 6.14 6.03
CA PHE A 61 -0.15 6.42 6.28
C PHE A 61 -0.27 7.57 7.29
N PRO A 62 -1.29 8.42 7.18
CA PRO A 62 -1.53 9.46 8.19
C PRO A 62 -1.93 8.81 9.52
N ALA A 63 -1.59 9.47 10.63
CA ALA A 63 -2.01 9.03 11.95
C ALA A 63 -3.53 9.08 12.09
N GLY A 64 -4.11 8.12 12.81
CA GLY A 64 -5.51 8.18 13.23
C GLY A 64 -5.68 8.90 14.55
N SER A 65 -6.94 9.13 14.91
CA SER A 65 -7.37 9.81 16.12
C SER A 65 -8.57 9.11 16.73
N TRP A 66 -8.73 9.24 18.05
CA TRP A 66 -9.93 8.76 18.74
C TRP A 66 -11.03 9.81 18.69
N VAL A 67 -12.24 9.38 18.33
CA VAL A 67 -13.46 10.20 18.36
C VAL A 67 -14.51 9.41 19.14
N GLY A 68 -14.55 9.63 20.45
CA GLY A 68 -15.26 8.74 21.38
C GLY A 68 -14.63 7.34 21.38
N GLY A 69 -15.45 6.29 21.32
CA GLY A 69 -15.01 4.89 21.29
C GLY A 69 -14.51 4.35 19.94
N GLU A 70 -14.35 5.22 18.94
CA GLU A 70 -13.93 4.84 17.59
C GLU A 70 -12.54 5.40 17.24
N TYR A 71 -11.69 4.55 16.66
CA TYR A 71 -10.45 4.97 16.04
C TYR A 71 -10.71 5.35 14.59
N VAL A 72 -10.56 6.62 14.28
CA VAL A 72 -10.82 7.21 12.96
C VAL A 72 -9.51 7.55 12.27
N VAL A 73 -9.35 7.10 11.03
CA VAL A 73 -8.15 7.39 10.22
C VAL A 73 -8.52 7.67 8.78
N ASN A 74 -8.05 8.80 8.25
CA ASN A 74 -8.17 9.12 6.83
C ASN A 74 -7.21 8.22 6.04
N LEU A 75 -7.70 7.36 5.18
CA LEU A 75 -6.87 6.44 4.40
C LEU A 75 -7.10 6.67 2.91
N PRO A 76 -6.08 6.52 2.05
CA PRO A 76 -6.32 6.58 0.62
C PRO A 76 -7.33 5.52 0.19
N GLU A 77 -8.18 5.84 -0.79
CA GLU A 77 -9.11 4.88 -1.38
C GLU A 77 -8.38 3.61 -1.82
N LYS A 78 -9.06 2.46 -1.69
CA LYS A 78 -8.54 1.10 -1.93
C LYS A 78 -7.46 0.65 -0.96
N THR A 79 -7.23 1.37 0.15
CA THR A 79 -6.44 0.83 1.25
C THR A 79 -7.13 -0.42 1.79
N MET A 80 -6.37 -1.50 1.86
CA MET A 80 -6.81 -2.70 2.54
C MET A 80 -6.45 -2.58 4.01
N LEU A 81 -7.43 -2.86 4.86
CA LEU A 81 -7.31 -2.81 6.30
C LEU A 81 -7.60 -4.21 6.86
N LEU A 82 -6.68 -4.76 7.65
CA LEU A 82 -6.88 -5.99 8.41
C LEU A 82 -7.16 -5.62 9.86
N TRP A 83 -8.36 -5.98 10.33
CA TRP A 83 -8.84 -5.66 11.66
C TRP A 83 -9.58 -6.85 12.25
N GLN A 84 -9.15 -7.30 13.44
CA GLN A 84 -9.75 -8.44 14.15
C GLN A 84 -9.87 -9.71 13.27
N GLY A 85 -8.91 -9.95 12.38
CA GLY A 85 -8.90 -11.10 11.47
C GLY A 85 -9.71 -10.92 10.18
N GLU A 86 -10.49 -9.85 10.09
CA GLU A 86 -11.29 -9.51 8.92
C GLU A 86 -10.57 -8.55 7.98
N ARG A 87 -10.91 -8.63 6.69
CA ARG A 87 -10.32 -7.81 5.62
C ARG A 87 -11.35 -6.81 5.09
N TYR A 88 -11.02 -5.53 5.21
CA TYR A 88 -11.82 -4.41 4.73
C TYR A 88 -11.08 -3.64 3.62
N THR A 89 -11.85 -2.98 2.75
CA THR A 89 -11.32 -2.07 1.74
C THR A 89 -11.94 -0.70 1.94
N VAL A 90 -11.11 0.32 2.12
CA VAL A 90 -11.55 1.72 2.29
C VAL A 90 -11.97 2.26 0.92
N ASN A 91 -13.21 2.75 0.81
CA ASN A 91 -13.75 3.21 -0.49
C ASN A 91 -13.99 4.72 -0.55
N ASP A 92 -14.11 5.40 0.58
CA ASP A 92 -14.53 6.80 0.71
C ASP A 92 -13.47 7.68 1.39
N GLY A 93 -12.29 7.13 1.67
CA GLY A 93 -11.17 7.88 2.19
C GLY A 93 -11.02 7.86 3.71
N THR A 94 -11.89 7.15 4.43
CA THR A 94 -11.87 7.07 5.90
C THR A 94 -12.08 5.64 6.37
N ALA A 95 -11.41 5.25 7.45
CA ALA A 95 -11.73 4.03 8.19
C ALA A 95 -12.08 4.40 9.64
N GLU A 96 -13.16 3.81 10.12
CA GLU A 96 -13.69 3.96 11.47
C GLU A 96 -13.70 2.58 12.11
N LEU A 97 -12.96 2.41 13.21
CA LEU A 97 -12.82 1.13 13.91
C LEU A 97 -13.36 1.27 15.32
N MET A 98 -14.45 0.58 15.61
CA MET A 98 -14.98 0.46 16.96
C MET A 98 -14.09 -0.49 17.78
N VAL A 99 -13.67 -0.03 18.96
CA VAL A 99 -12.82 -0.80 19.87
C VAL A 99 -13.47 -0.80 21.25
N ASP A 100 -14.24 -1.85 21.55
CA ASP A 100 -15.05 -1.97 22.76
C ASP A 100 -14.38 -2.78 23.89
N GLN A 101 -13.22 -3.39 23.61
CA GLN A 101 -12.47 -4.20 24.56
C GLN A 101 -11.20 -3.49 25.04
N PRO A 102 -10.87 -3.56 26.34
CA PRO A 102 -9.63 -3.00 26.85
C PRO A 102 -8.40 -3.70 26.27
N GLY A 103 -7.29 -2.96 26.18
CA GLY A 103 -6.00 -3.44 25.69
C GLY A 103 -5.68 -3.04 24.25
N GLN A 104 -4.49 -3.47 23.81
CA GLN A 104 -3.96 -3.14 22.48
C GLN A 104 -4.47 -4.10 21.40
N HIS A 105 -5.01 -3.51 20.34
CA HIS A 105 -5.53 -4.23 19.18
C HIS A 105 -4.71 -3.90 17.94
N GLN A 106 -4.41 -4.93 17.15
CA GLN A 106 -3.60 -4.78 15.95
C GLN A 106 -4.46 -4.38 14.74
N VAL A 107 -3.99 -3.37 14.02
CA VAL A 107 -4.45 -2.97 12.68
C VAL A 107 -3.30 -3.13 11.70
N ILE A 108 -3.55 -3.70 10.52
CA ILE A 108 -2.57 -3.72 9.43
C ILE A 108 -3.13 -2.97 8.23
N LEU A 109 -2.39 -1.98 7.76
CA LEU A 109 -2.73 -1.13 6.62
C LEU A 109 -1.85 -1.49 5.43
N ILE A 110 -2.48 -1.76 4.29
CA ILE A 110 -1.81 -2.18 3.07
C ILE A 110 -2.36 -1.38 1.90
N HIS A 111 -1.47 -0.67 1.21
CA HIS A 111 -1.80 0.06 -0.01
C HIS A 111 -0.58 0.07 -0.95
N PRO A 112 -0.75 -0.07 -2.27
CA PRO A 112 0.39 -0.15 -3.21
C PRO A 112 1.33 1.05 -3.15
N HIS A 113 0.77 2.25 -2.93
CA HIS A 113 1.53 3.51 -2.89
C HIS A 113 2.10 3.85 -1.49
N TYR A 114 1.89 3.00 -0.48
CA TYR A 114 2.28 3.24 0.90
C TYR A 114 3.08 2.06 1.45
N TYR A 115 3.89 2.32 2.47
CA TYR A 115 4.51 1.26 3.24
C TYR A 115 3.44 0.47 3.98
N THR A 116 3.54 -0.86 3.98
CA THR A 116 2.71 -1.67 4.88
C THR A 116 3.00 -1.26 6.30
N GLU A 117 1.95 -0.93 7.05
CA GLU A 117 2.06 -0.39 8.39
C GLU A 117 1.22 -1.21 9.36
N THR A 118 1.83 -1.64 10.46
CA THR A 118 1.13 -2.28 11.57
C THR A 118 0.98 -1.28 12.70
N ARG A 119 -0.24 -1.04 13.14
CA ARG A 119 -0.59 -0.18 14.27
C ARG A 119 -1.13 -1.02 15.42
N TYR A 120 -0.85 -0.57 16.63
CA TYR A 120 -1.48 -1.06 17.85
C TYR A 120 -2.30 0.08 18.42
N ILE A 121 -3.62 -0.09 18.45
CA ILE A 121 -4.57 0.91 18.94
C ILE A 121 -5.21 0.40 20.22
N GLU A 122 -5.38 1.28 21.19
CA GLU A 122 -5.98 0.96 22.49
C GLU A 122 -7.00 2.05 22.78
N ASN A 123 -8.26 1.65 22.99
CA ASN A 123 -9.33 2.61 23.28
C ASN A 123 -9.11 3.17 24.69
N PRO A 124 -8.88 4.49 24.83
CA PRO A 124 -8.69 5.10 26.15
C PRO A 124 -9.95 5.05 27.03
N GLU A 125 -11.12 4.76 26.46
CA GLU A 125 -12.42 4.72 27.14
C GLU A 125 -12.96 3.30 27.36
N ALA A 126 -12.23 2.26 26.95
CA ALA A 126 -12.64 0.88 27.19
C ALA A 126 -12.26 0.44 28.61
N ASP A 127 -13.27 0.20 29.44
CA ASP A 127 -13.15 -0.34 30.81
C ASP A 127 -13.23 -1.87 30.84
#